data_AF-L0ELD0-F1
#
_entry.id   AF-L0ELD0-F1
#
_cell.length_a   1.000
_cell.length_b   1.000
_cell.length_c   1.000
_cell.angle_alpha   90.00
_cell.angle_beta   90.00
_cell.angle_gamma   90.00
#
_symmetry.space_group_name_H-M   'P 1'
#
loop_
_entity.id
_entity.type
_entity.pdbx_description
1 polymer ?
#
loop_
_entity_poly.entity_id
_entity_poly.type
_entity_poly.pdbx_seq_one_letter_code
_entity_poly.pdbx_strand_id
1 'polypeptide(L)' 'MSAQFHEQQLQNPEIAEKIEWMKQRLKLETNEELFSKALSLLYQAIQLEDRGYTVGAFTKPGPLGDRELIEYQIVPKK' A
#
# COMPACT_ATOMS: atom_id res chain seq x y z
N MET A 1 3.90 27.28 -6.30
CA MET A 1 4.48 26.04 -6.87
C MET A 1 3.57 24.85 -6.55
N SER A 2 2.30 24.90 -6.94
CA SER A 2 1.28 23.93 -6.50
C SER A 2 0.39 23.40 -7.63
N ALA A 3 0.52 23.93 -8.85
CA ALA A 3 -0.28 23.49 -10.00
C ALA A 3 0.41 22.39 -10.84
N GLN A 4 1.73 22.25 -10.77
CA GLN A 4 2.47 21.31 -11.63
C GLN A 4 2.35 19.83 -11.22
N PHE A 5 1.85 19.53 -10.02
CA PHE A 5 1.63 18.14 -9.59
C PHE A 5 0.31 17.55 -10.12
N HIS A 6 -0.60 18.37 -10.65
CA HIS A 6 -1.92 17.91 -11.10
C HIS A 6 -1.93 17.41 -12.55
N GLU A 7 -1.03 17.88 -13.42
CA GLU A 7 -1.08 17.55 -14.85
C GLU A 7 -0.24 16.34 -15.27
N GLN A 8 0.69 15.85 -14.44
CA GLN A 8 1.50 14.68 -14.79
C GLN A 8 0.86 13.33 -14.42
N GLN A 9 -0.25 13.33 -13.66
CA GLN A 9 -0.95 12.09 -13.30
C GLN A 9 -1.67 11.40 -14.48
N LEU A 10 -1.84 12.08 -15.62
CA LEU A 10 -2.60 11.57 -16.77
C LEU A 10 -1.76 10.89 -17.86
N GLN A 11 -0.45 10.71 -17.70
CA GLN A 11 0.40 10.12 -18.74
C GLN A 11 0.69 8.61 -18.59
N ASN A 12 0.24 7.97 -17.51
CA ASN A 12 0.38 6.52 -17.36
C ASN A 12 -0.98 5.85 -17.06
N PRO A 13 -1.66 5.32 -18.10
CA PRO A 13 -2.99 4.72 -17.94
C PRO A 13 -3.00 3.55 -16.94
N GLU A 14 -1.89 2.81 -16.80
CA GLU A 14 -1.79 1.72 -15.83
C GLU A 14 -1.84 2.21 -14.38
N ILE A 15 -1.32 3.41 -14.10
CA ILE A 15 -1.35 3.98 -12.74
C ILE A 15 -2.78 4.42 -12.42
N ALA A 16 -3.48 5.04 -13.36
CA ALA A 16 -4.87 5.44 -13.19
C ALA A 16 -5.77 4.22 -12.94
N GLU A 17 -5.60 3.14 -13.70
CA GLU A 17 -6.34 1.89 -13.49
C GLU A 17 -6.07 1.28 -12.11
N LYS A 18 -4.81 1.28 -11.65
CA LYS A 18 -4.44 0.80 -10.31
C LYS A 18 -5.08 1.65 -9.21
N ILE A 19 -5.09 2.98 -9.37
CA ILE A 19 -5.72 3.91 -8.41
C ILE A 19 -7.22 3.64 -8.32
N GLU A 20 -7.91 3.53 -9.45
CA GLU A 20 -9.35 3.28 -9.47
C GLU A 20 -9.70 1.89 -8.92
N TRP A 21 -8.92 0.86 -9.26
CA TRP A 21 -9.07 -0.46 -8.66
C TRP A 21 -8.91 -0.43 -7.13
N MET A 22 -7.89 0.27 -6.61
CA MET A 22 -7.67 0.40 -5.16
C MET A 22 -8.83 1.14 -4.47
N LYS A 23 -9.32 2.23 -5.08
CA LYS A 23 -10.47 2.99 -4.55
C LYS A 23 -11.73 2.13 -4.48
N GLN A 24 -12.06 1.41 -5.55
CA GLN A 24 -13.20 0.49 -5.57
C GLN A 24 -13.05 -0.62 -4.53
N ARG A 25 -11.86 -1.23 -4.44
CA ARG A 25 -11.59 -2.34 -3.51
C ARG A 25 -11.68 -1.94 -2.04
N LEU A 26 -11.34 -0.69 -1.74
CA LEU A 26 -11.33 -0.12 -0.39
C LEU A 26 -12.57 0.73 -0.08
N LYS A 27 -13.49 0.90 -1.04
CA LYS A 27 -14.68 1.75 -0.95
C LYS A 27 -14.33 3.21 -0.62
N LEU A 28 -13.40 3.78 -1.37
CA LEU A 28 -12.98 5.18 -1.27
C LEU A 28 -13.54 5.96 -2.46
N GLU A 29 -13.95 7.21 -2.22
CA GLU A 29 -14.56 8.06 -3.23
C GLU A 29 -13.50 8.93 -3.93
N THR A 30 -12.48 9.35 -3.19
CA THR A 30 -11.48 10.32 -3.66
C THR A 30 -10.06 9.77 -3.69
N ASN A 31 -9.19 10.44 -4.45
CA ASN A 31 -7.77 10.09 -4.48
C ASN A 31 -7.08 10.50 -3.17
N GLU A 32 -7.54 11.60 -2.56
CA GLU A 32 -7.08 12.11 -1.28
C GLU A 32 -7.29 11.10 -0.16
N GLU A 33 -8.43 10.42 -0.12
CA GLU A 33 -8.69 9.33 0.83
C GLU A 33 -7.72 8.17 0.65
N LEU A 34 -7.48 7.77 -0.61
CA LEU A 34 -6.51 6.73 -0.92
C LEU A 34 -5.10 7.12 -0.48
N PHE A 35 -4.66 8.34 -0.81
CA PHE A 35 -3.34 8.84 -0.47
C PHE A 35 -3.16 9.02 1.04
N SER A 36 -4.18 9.50 1.75
CA SER A 36 -4.18 9.59 3.21
C SER A 36 -4.00 8.22 3.87
N LYS A 37 -4.71 7.20 3.35
CA LYS A 37 -4.59 5.82 3.83
C LYS A 37 -3.22 5.22 3.53
N ALA A 38 -2.69 5.44 2.33
CA ALA A 38 -1.36 4.99 1.94
C ALA A 38 -0.26 5.64 2.79
N LEU A 39 -0.35 6.94 3.03
CA LEU A 39 0.59 7.68 3.87
C LEU A 39 0.58 7.18 5.31
N SER A 40 -0.60 6.90 5.86
CA SER A 40 -0.75 6.33 7.20
C SER A 40 -0.07 4.97 7.34
N LEU A 41 -0.22 4.10 6.34
CA LEU A 41 0.44 2.79 6.31
C LEU A 41 1.96 2.92 6.18
N LEU A 42 2.44 3.82 5.32
CA LEU A 42 3.86 4.11 5.17
C LEU A 42 4.47 4.64 6.47
N TYR A 43 3.79 5.57 7.13
CA TYR A 43 4.23 6.10 8.42
C TYR A 43 4.35 5.00 9.47
N GLN A 44 3.36 4.11 9.57
CA GLN A 44 3.43 2.97 10.48
C GLN A 44 4.60 2.03 10.17
N ALA A 45 4.86 1.75 8.89
CA ALA A 45 6.00 0.95 8.48
C ALA A 45 7.33 1.57 8.94
N ILE A 46 7.52 2.87 8.74
CA ILE A 46 8.71 3.62 9.18
C ILE A 46 8.86 3.54 10.70
N GLN A 47 7.78 3.78 11.47
CA GLN A 47 7.83 3.70 12.93
C GLN A 47 8.25 2.33 13.45
N LEU A 48 7.94 1.26 12.71
CA LEU A 48 8.33 -0.10 13.06
C LEU A 48 9.81 -0.33 12.76
N GLU A 49 10.29 0.14 11.61
CA GLU A 49 11.71 0.10 11.27
C GLU A 49 12.58 0.86 12.27
N ASP A 50 12.14 2.06 12.69
CA ASP A 50 12.81 2.87 13.72
C ASP A 50 12.91 2.15 15.07
N ARG A 51 11.97 1.26 15.37
CA ARG A 51 11.95 0.42 16.57
C ARG A 51 12.74 -0.88 16.42
N GLY A 52 13.42 -1.07 15.28
CA GLY A 52 14.20 -2.26 15.00
C GLY A 52 13.39 -3.45 14.48
N TYR A 53 12.19 -3.24 13.95
CA TYR A 53 11.43 -4.29 13.28
C TYR A 53 11.73 -4.30 11.78
N THR A 54 11.55 -5.44 11.11
CA THR A 54 11.60 -5.52 9.65
C THR A 54 10.18 -5.69 9.11
N VAL A 55 9.79 -4.84 8.16
CA VAL A 55 8.54 -5.01 7.41
C VAL A 55 8.82 -5.92 6.22
N GLY A 56 8.14 -7.06 6.17
CA GLY A 56 8.31 -8.05 5.11
C GLY A 56 6.98 -8.64 4.69
N ALA A 57 6.93 -9.10 3.44
CA ALA A 57 5.88 -9.97 2.92
C ALA A 57 6.34 -11.43 3.06
N PHE A 58 5.54 -12.28 3.69
CA PHE A 58 5.80 -13.71 3.76
C PHE A 58 4.65 -14.47 3.11
N THR A 59 4.98 -15.53 2.38
CA THR A 59 4.01 -16.49 1.84
C THR A 59 3.71 -17.53 2.91
N LYS A 60 2.45 -17.59 3.36
CA LYS A 60 1.95 -18.74 4.13
C LYS A 60 1.21 -19.68 3.19
N PRO A 61 1.41 -21.01 3.29
CA PRO A 61 0.51 -21.95 2.64
C PRO A 61 -0.89 -21.77 3.23
N GLY A 62 -1.88 -21.47 2.39
CA GLY A 62 -3.27 -21.40 2.81
C GLY A 62 -3.78 -22.76 3.33
N PRO A 63 -4.96 -22.79 4.01
CA PRO A 63 -5.54 -24.01 4.58
C PRO A 63 -5.88 -25.10 3.54
N LEU A 64 -5.77 -24.80 2.24
CA LEU A 64 -6.04 -25.70 1.11
C LEU A 64 -4.86 -25.80 0.13
N GLY A 65 -3.62 -25.46 0.53
CA GLY A 65 -2.40 -25.69 -0.26
C GLY A 65 -2.19 -24.79 -1.48
N ASP A 66 -3.26 -24.37 -2.16
CA ASP A 66 -3.21 -23.77 -3.50
C ASP A 66 -3.39 -22.24 -3.51
N ARG A 67 -3.40 -21.60 -2.35
CA ARG A 67 -3.58 -20.14 -2.22
C ARG A 67 -2.39 -19.51 -1.53
N GLU A 68 -1.64 -18.70 -2.26
CA GLU A 68 -0.64 -17.81 -1.70
C GLU A 68 -1.33 -16.67 -0.96
N LEU A 69 -1.09 -16.57 0.34
CA LEU A 69 -1.47 -15.43 1.16
C LEU A 69 -0.22 -14.59 1.40
N ILE A 70 -0.23 -13.35 0.89
CA ILE A 70 0.75 -12.33 1.27
C ILE A 70 0.26 -11.74 2.58
N GLU A 71 0.92 -12.10 3.69
CA GLU A 71 0.65 -11.52 5.00
C GLU A 71 1.77 -10.54 5.36
N TYR A 72 1.39 -9.30 5.67
CA TYR A 72 2.29 -8.30 6.22
C TYR A 72 2.38 -8.53 7.73
N GLN A 73 3.53 -9.03 8.20
CA GLN A 73 3.76 -9.28 9.62
C GLN A 73 4.96 -8.47 10.11
N ILE A 74 4.86 -8.01 11.35
CA ILE A 74 5.89 -7.24 12.06
C ILE A 74 6.74 -8.24 12.85
N VAL A 75 8.04 -8.33 12.55
CA VAL A 75 8.96 -9.26 13.22
C VAL A 75 10.15 -8.49 13.82
N PRO A 76 10.54 -8.72 15.09
CA PRO A 76 11.71 -8.07 15.69
C PRO A 76 13.00 -8.41 14.92
N LYS A 77 13.93 -7.46 14.76
CA LYS A 77 15.29 -7.80 14.30
C LYS A 77 15.96 -8.74 15.30
N LYS A 78 16.57 -9.80 14.76
CA LYS A 78 17.52 -10.65 15.46
C LYS A 78 18.84 -9.93 15.64
#